data_AF-A0A359MU11-F1
#
_entry.id   AF-A0A359MU11-F1
#
_cell.length_a   1.000
_cell.length_b   1.000
_cell.length_c   1.000
_cell.angle_alpha   90.00
_cell.angle_beta   90.00
_cell.angle_gamma   90.00
#
_symmetry.space_group_name_H-M   'P 1'
#
loop_
_entity.id
_entity.type
_entity.pdbx_description
1 polymer ?
#
loop_
_entity_poly.entity_id
_entity_poly.type
_entity_poly.pdbx_seq_one_letter_code
_entity_poly.pdbx_strand_id
1 'polypeptide(L)'
;AIYMAVARCTPLTNRIVTISGDAVSNPQNFNVPIGTDFGEIVEAAGGFKAQPEKIVFGGPMMGMAMYTYHIPVTKITSSLVSFLQDEAAVEESPCIRCGRCLEHCPLQLA
;
A
#
# COMPACT_ATOMS: atom_id res chain seq x y z
N ALA A 1 4.13 8.42 17.00
CA ALA A 1 5.55 8.73 16.72
C ALA A 1 6.08 9.89 17.57
N ILE A 2 5.47 11.09 17.53
CA ILE A 2 6.00 12.29 18.22
C ILE A 2 6.17 12.10 19.73
N TYR A 3 5.18 11.52 20.42
CA TYR A 3 5.29 11.24 21.86
C TYR A 3 6.50 10.36 22.21
N MET A 4 6.77 9.30 21.42
CA MET A 4 7.91 8.41 21.66
C MET A 4 9.25 9.14 21.46
N ALA A 5 9.32 10.04 20.49
CA ALA A 5 10.52 10.83 20.24
C ALA A 5 10.77 11.86 21.36
N VAL A 6 9.74 12.61 21.76
CA VAL A 6 9.89 13.76 22.68
C VAL A 6 9.82 13.34 24.14
N ALA A 7 8.82 12.55 24.55
CA ALA A 7 8.62 12.19 25.95
C ALA A 7 9.42 10.95 26.36
N ARG A 8 9.71 10.05 25.40
CA ARG A 8 10.45 8.80 25.67
C ARG A 8 11.86 8.78 25.10
N CYS A 9 12.31 9.86 24.45
CA CYS A 9 13.64 9.97 23.81
C CYS A 9 14.00 8.75 22.94
N THR A 10 12.99 8.12 22.36
CA THR A 10 13.16 6.88 21.59
C THR A 10 13.19 7.23 20.10
N PRO A 11 14.21 6.81 19.33
CA PRO A 11 14.22 7.01 17.89
C PRO A 11 13.07 6.25 17.23
N LEU A 12 12.77 6.56 15.96
CA LEU A 12 11.75 5.85 15.21
C LEU A 12 12.24 4.42 14.91
N THR A 13 11.94 3.47 15.81
CA THR A 13 12.30 2.06 15.66
C THR A 13 11.19 1.24 15.04
N ASN A 14 9.93 1.65 15.25
CA ASN A 14 8.76 0.91 14.83
C ASN A 14 7.79 1.81 14.05
N ARG A 15 7.01 1.20 13.16
CA ARG A 15 6.01 1.87 12.35
C ARG A 15 4.74 1.03 12.26
N ILE A 16 3.61 1.73 12.23
CA ILE A 16 2.32 1.12 11.95
C ILE A 16 2.20 0.97 10.44
N VAL A 17 1.97 -0.26 9.99
CA VAL A 17 1.80 -0.65 8.59
C VAL A 17 0.43 -1.30 8.44
N THR A 18 -0.32 -0.90 7.42
CA THR A 18 -1.64 -1.48 7.10
C THR A 18 -1.49 -2.50 5.98
N ILE A 19 -1.95 -3.73 6.22
CA ILE A 19 -2.11 -4.73 5.15
C ILE A 19 -3.58 -4.78 4.77
N SER A 20 -3.89 -4.50 3.52
CA SER A 20 -5.27 -4.46 3.02
C SER A 20 -5.39 -4.94 1.58
N GLY A 21 -6.64 -5.03 1.12
CA GLY A 21 -6.97 -5.55 -0.20
C GLY A 21 -7.86 -6.79 -0.13
N ASP A 22 -8.45 -7.14 -1.26
CA ASP A 22 -9.32 -8.31 -1.44
C ASP A 22 -8.55 -9.64 -1.41
N ALA A 23 -7.27 -9.62 -1.83
CA ALA A 23 -6.38 -10.77 -1.86
C ALA A 23 -5.89 -11.22 -0.47
N VAL A 24 -5.95 -10.37 0.56
CA VAL A 24 -5.49 -10.69 1.92
C VAL A 24 -6.59 -11.39 2.72
N SER A 25 -6.20 -12.43 3.47
CA SER A 25 -7.09 -13.20 4.35
C SER A 25 -7.69 -12.33 5.47
N ASN A 26 -6.85 -11.70 6.28
CA ASN A 26 -7.27 -10.89 7.42
C ASN A 26 -6.63 -9.49 7.39
N PRO A 27 -7.29 -8.50 6.75
CA PRO A 27 -6.79 -7.13 6.70
C PRO A 27 -6.66 -6.53 8.10
N GLN A 28 -5.47 -6.07 8.47
CA GLN A 28 -5.21 -5.50 9.79
C GLN A 28 -4.00 -4.57 9.79
N ASN A 29 -3.87 -3.83 10.90
CA ASN A 29 -2.75 -2.94 11.14
C ASN A 29 -1.72 -3.65 12.03
N PHE A 30 -0.45 -3.57 11.66
CA PHE A 30 0.67 -4.12 12.41
C PHE A 30 1.60 -3.02 12.88
N ASN A 31 2.09 -3.11 14.12
CA ASN A 31 3.16 -2.26 14.61
C ASN A 31 4.48 -3.05 14.57
N VAL A 32 5.28 -2.80 13.53
CA VAL A 32 6.46 -3.61 13.21
C VAL A 32 7.74 -2.78 13.31
N PRO A 33 8.89 -3.41 13.61
CA PRO A 33 10.19 -2.77 13.47
C PRO A 33 10.44 -2.28 12.04
N ILE A 34 11.19 -1.19 11.90
CA ILE A 34 11.72 -0.81 10.60
C ILE A 34 12.73 -1.87 10.15
N GLY A 35 12.61 -2.31 8.89
CA GLY A 35 13.42 -3.36 8.28
C GLY A 35 12.73 -4.71 8.18
N THR A 36 11.59 -4.92 8.85
CA THR A 36 10.80 -6.17 8.73
C THR A 36 10.35 -6.38 7.28
N ASP A 37 10.42 -7.62 6.81
CA ASP A 37 9.98 -7.97 5.45
C ASP A 37 8.46 -7.97 5.34
N PHE A 38 7.93 -7.41 4.26
CA PHE A 38 6.47 -7.40 4.04
C PHE A 38 5.88 -8.80 3.84
N GLY A 39 6.66 -9.79 3.40
CA GLY A 39 6.23 -11.19 3.35
C GLY A 39 5.87 -11.74 4.72
N GLU A 40 6.70 -11.50 5.75
CA GLU A 40 6.41 -11.93 7.13
C GLU A 40 5.14 -11.29 7.67
N ILE A 41 4.89 -10.02 7.32
CA ILE A 41 3.70 -9.28 7.76
C ILE A 41 2.44 -9.81 7.07
N VAL A 42 2.54 -10.16 5.80
CA VAL A 42 1.45 -10.80 5.05
C VAL A 42 1.14 -12.18 5.60
N GLU A 43 2.16 -12.99 5.92
CA GLU A 43 1.98 -14.28 6.59
C GLU A 43 1.29 -14.12 7.95
N ALA A 44 1.70 -13.12 8.74
CA ALA A 44 1.05 -12.77 10.00
C ALA A 44 -0.40 -12.28 9.83
N ALA A 45 -0.78 -11.80 8.64
CA ALA A 45 -2.16 -11.43 8.26
C ALA A 45 -2.99 -12.64 7.78
N GLY A 46 -2.45 -13.86 7.89
CA GLY A 46 -3.10 -15.08 7.41
C GLY A 46 -2.85 -15.36 5.92
N GLY A 47 -1.85 -14.73 5.32
CA GLY A 47 -1.45 -14.93 3.94
C GLY A 47 -2.44 -14.37 2.92
N PHE A 48 -2.21 -14.73 1.66
CA PHE A 48 -3.11 -14.40 0.56
C PHE A 48 -4.14 -15.51 0.36
N LYS A 49 -5.40 -15.13 0.11
CA LYS A 49 -6.48 -16.06 -0.23
C LYS A 49 -6.24 -16.74 -1.59
N ALA A 50 -5.68 -15.98 -2.53
CA ALA A 50 -5.23 -16.42 -3.84
C ALA A 50 -4.08 -15.52 -4.30
N GLN A 51 -3.35 -15.94 -5.33
CA GLN A 51 -2.21 -15.18 -5.84
C GLN A 51 -2.67 -13.81 -6.35
N PRO A 52 -2.19 -12.68 -5.78
CA PRO A 52 -2.60 -11.35 -6.20
C PRO A 52 -2.06 -11.04 -7.61
N GLU A 53 -2.89 -10.43 -8.44
CA GLU A 53 -2.49 -9.93 -9.76
C GLU A 53 -1.66 -8.66 -9.65
N LYS A 54 -2.00 -7.78 -8.69
CA LYS A 54 -1.27 -6.52 -8.44
C LYS A 54 -1.03 -6.32 -6.96
N ILE A 55 0.20 -5.93 -6.63
CA ILE A 55 0.58 -5.49 -5.28
C ILE A 55 1.03 -4.04 -5.36
N VAL A 56 0.44 -3.20 -4.54
CA VAL A 56 0.75 -1.77 -4.44
C VAL A 56 1.35 -1.47 -3.08
N PHE A 57 2.50 -0.82 -3.10
CA PHE A 57 3.22 -0.38 -1.94
C PHE A 57 2.90 1.08 -1.63
N GLY A 58 2.33 1.33 -0.46
CA GLY A 58 1.72 2.61 -0.10
C GLY A 58 0.20 2.56 -0.24
N GLY A 59 -0.43 3.71 -0.45
CA GLY A 59 -1.88 3.80 -0.60
C GLY A 59 -2.35 3.43 -2.00
N PRO A 60 -3.65 3.16 -2.21
CA PRO A 60 -4.19 2.84 -3.53
C PRO A 60 -4.01 3.95 -4.57
N MET A 61 -3.93 5.22 -4.12
CA MET A 61 -3.81 6.39 -5.02
C MET A 61 -2.36 6.87 -5.24
N MET A 62 -1.49 6.72 -4.24
CA MET A 62 -0.12 7.27 -4.25
C MET A 62 0.96 6.19 -4.16
N GLY A 63 0.55 4.93 -4.09
CA GLY A 63 1.45 3.80 -3.96
C GLY A 63 2.06 3.40 -5.29
N MET A 64 3.14 2.62 -5.20
CA MET A 64 3.86 2.10 -6.36
C MET A 64 3.52 0.62 -6.55
N ALA A 65 3.19 0.23 -7.77
CA ALA A 65 3.02 -1.19 -8.10
C ALA A 65 4.38 -1.90 -8.01
N MET A 66 4.41 -3.02 -7.30
CA MET A 66 5.63 -3.79 -7.05
C MET A 66 5.50 -5.20 -7.64
N TYR A 67 6.61 -5.70 -8.18
CA TYR A 67 6.71 -7.07 -8.70
C TYR A 67 6.88 -8.11 -7.58
N THR A 68 7.35 -7.69 -6.40
CA THR A 68 7.60 -8.55 -5.25
C THR A 68 7.17 -7.84 -3.98
N TYR A 69 6.73 -8.61 -2.99
CA TYR A 69 6.39 -8.15 -1.65
C TYR A 69 7.48 -8.47 -0.61
N HIS A 70 8.60 -9.07 -1.03
CA HIS A 70 9.78 -9.24 -0.19
C HIS A 70 10.64 -7.99 -0.20
N ILE A 71 10.12 -6.94 0.44
CA ILE A 71 10.79 -5.66 0.60
C ILE A 71 10.73 -5.24 2.07
N PRO A 72 11.75 -4.52 2.57
CA PRO A 72 11.78 -4.08 3.95
C PRO A 72 10.80 -2.92 4.19
N VAL A 73 10.19 -2.92 5.37
CA VAL A 73 9.48 -1.76 5.92
C VAL A 73 10.47 -0.62 6.13
N THR A 74 10.27 0.50 5.44
CA THR A 74 11.07 1.71 5.62
C THR A 74 10.27 2.80 6.34
N LYS A 75 10.96 3.88 6.75
CA LYS A 75 10.33 5.03 7.42
C LYS A 75 9.20 5.69 6.62
N ILE A 76 9.11 5.46 5.32
CA ILE A 76 8.12 6.09 4.44
C ILE A 76 6.90 5.18 4.26
N THR A 77 7.08 3.87 4.43
CA THR A 77 6.09 2.84 4.07
C THR A 77 4.90 2.86 5.01
N SER A 78 3.69 3.01 4.48
CA SER A 78 2.47 3.10 5.29
C SER A 78 1.62 1.84 5.19
N SER A 79 1.63 1.19 4.04
CA SER A 79 0.66 0.16 3.72
C SER A 79 1.12 -0.72 2.56
N LEU A 80 0.57 -1.92 2.49
CA LEU A 80 0.62 -2.79 1.33
C LEU A 80 -0.82 -3.15 0.97
N VAL A 81 -1.19 -2.86 -0.27
CA VAL A 81 -2.51 -3.13 -0.82
C VAL A 81 -2.37 -4.19 -1.90
N SER A 82 -3.12 -5.27 -1.80
CA SER A 82 -3.06 -6.38 -2.76
C SER A 82 -4.40 -6.58 -3.43
N PHE A 83 -4.38 -6.76 -4.74
CA PHE A 83 -5.57 -6.88 -5.57
C PHE A 83 -5.62 -8.27 -6.23
N LEU A 84 -6.76 -8.97 -6.14
CA LEU A 84 -6.95 -10.24 -6.86
C LEU A 84 -7.10 -10.01 -8.36
N GLN A 85 -7.81 -8.94 -8.73
CA GLN A 85 -7.97 -8.51 -10.11
C GLN A 85 -7.65 -7.03 -10.23
N ASP A 86 -6.92 -6.65 -11.27
CA ASP A 86 -6.63 -5.25 -11.55
C ASP A 86 -7.76 -4.57 -12.32
N GLU A 87 -8.77 -4.07 -11.61
CA GLU A 87 -9.89 -3.31 -12.22
C GLU A 87 -9.43 -2.02 -12.92
N ALA A 88 -8.22 -1.53 -12.61
CA ALA A 88 -7.64 -0.34 -13.23
C ALA A 88 -6.79 -0.66 -14.47
N ALA A 89 -6.57 -1.94 -14.81
CA ALA A 89 -5.95 -2.33 -16.07
C ALA A 89 -6.93 -2.07 -17.22
N VAL A 90 -6.86 -0.88 -17.80
CA VAL A 90 -7.60 -0.52 -19.01
C VAL A 90 -6.60 -0.40 -20.15
N GLU A 91 -6.97 -0.84 -21.36
CA GLU A 91 -6.13 -0.61 -22.53
C GLU A 91 -5.94 0.90 -22.77
N GLU A 92 -4.69 1.32 -22.93
CA GLU A 92 -4.35 2.72 -23.17
C GLU A 92 -4.89 3.18 -24.54
N SER A 93 -5.90 4.05 -24.51
CA SER A 93 -6.39 4.74 -25.70
C SER A 93 -5.68 6.09 -25.90
N PRO A 94 -5.44 6.54 -27.14
CA PRO A 94 -4.80 7.83 -27.38
C PRO A 94 -5.65 9.00 -26.86
N CYS A 95 -5.02 9.92 -26.12
CA CYS A 95 -5.68 11.10 -25.58
C CYS A 95 -6.06 12.09 -26.71
N ILE A 96 -7.36 12.33 -26.88
CA ILE A 96 -7.92 13.30 -27.84
C ILE A 96 -8.16 14.70 -27.26
N ARG A 97 -7.67 14.97 -26.04
CA ARG A 97 -7.85 16.26 -25.32
C ARG A 97 -9.33 16.67 -25.14
N CYS A 98 -10.22 15.71 -24.90
CA CYS A 98 -11.66 15.97 -24.74
C CYS A 98 -12.06 16.58 -23.38
N GLY A 99 -11.17 16.64 -22.40
CA GLY A 99 -11.46 17.21 -21.07
C GLY A 99 -12.27 16.33 -20.12
N ARG A 100 -12.83 15.18 -20.57
CA ARG A 100 -13.64 14.28 -19.73
C ARG A 100 -12.89 13.74 -18.48
N CYS A 101 -11.57 13.63 -18.56
CA CYS A 101 -10.75 13.23 -17.42
C CYS A 101 -10.78 14.25 -16.26
N LEU A 102 -11.06 15.54 -16.53
CA LEU A 102 -11.17 16.57 -15.49
C LEU A 102 -12.48 16.43 -14.70
N GLU A 103 -13.58 16.06 -15.35
CA GLU A 103 -14.90 15.88 -14.71
C GLU A 103 -14.93 14.71 -13.72
N HIS A 104 -14.16 13.65 -14.00
CA HIS A 104 -14.05 12.48 -13.13
C HIS A 104 -12.84 12.53 -12.20
N CYS A 105 -12.07 13.61 -12.21
CA CYS A 105 -10.88 13.71 -11.37
C CYS A 105 -11.29 13.82 -9.89
N PRO A 106 -10.87 12.88 -9.02
CA PRO A 106 -11.22 12.91 -7.60
C PRO A 106 -10.61 14.12 -6.87
N LEU A 107 -9.58 14.76 -7.45
CA LEU A 107 -8.97 15.99 -6.92
C LEU A 107 -9.71 17.26 -7.34
N GLN A 108 -10.76 17.16 -8.17
CA GLN A 108 -11.54 18.31 -8.65
C GLN A 108 -10.67 19.42 -9.27
N LEU A 109 -9.79 19.04 -10.20
CA LEU A 109 -8.85 19.96 -10.87
C LEU A 109 -9.50 20.81 -11.99
N ALA A 110 -10.82 20.91 -12.00
CA ALA A 110 -11.61 21.66 -12.99
C ALA A 110 -11.86 23.10 -12.54
#